data_AF-A0AAN6NND5-F1
#
_entry.id   AF-A0AAN6NND5-F1
#
_cell.length_a   1.000
_cell.length_b   1.000
_cell.length_c   1.000
_cell.angle_alpha   90.00
_cell.angle_beta   90.00
_cell.angle_gamma   90.00
#
_symmetry.space_group_name_H-M   'P 1'
#
loop_
_entity.id
_entity.type
_entity.pdbx_description
1 polymer ?
#
loop_
_entity_poly.entity_id
_entity_poly.type
_entity_poly.pdbx_seq_one_letter_code
_entity_poly.pdbx_strand_id
1 'polypeptide(L)'
;MKLLVRDERTRHELSNWTDDPIILLHFLWISGTKDQRSMHKVLCSLLYQPLEQGDGLVDQLTLQFSFLDHRSHVDEWSKTELRQVLWEAIRNLDKRICIFLNGLDEVDGEDRVEFHRFIKDLLQAQPEIKLCVASRPEVPLERIAGRVCPKFRLQDLTRIDISMAVRDFLRDFSLSDTGINANKNEAICDEIINLVIDRSEGVFLWVHLVLRRIHNGRETIGSLDEVLRRIEKLPKGVICTTRHGKDAAKMRKTTVRRRRITFSW
;
A
#
# COMPACT_ATOMS: atom_id res chain seq x y z
N MET A 1 -3.42 0.04 -3.48
CA MET A 1 -4.84 -0.40 -3.29
C MET A 1 -5.96 0.41 -4.00
N LYS A 2 -6.23 1.71 -3.73
CA LYS A 2 -7.45 2.42 -4.25
C LYS A 2 -7.70 2.37 -5.77
N LEU A 3 -6.64 2.32 -6.59
CA LEU A 3 -6.77 2.22 -8.06
C LEU A 3 -7.24 0.84 -8.53
N LEU A 4 -7.06 -0.18 -7.71
CA LEU A 4 -7.12 -1.60 -8.08
C LEU A 4 -8.57 -2.09 -8.06
N VAL A 5 -9.28 -1.73 -7.00
CA VAL A 5 -10.75 -1.83 -6.86
C VAL A 5 -11.50 -1.14 -8.01
N ARG A 6 -10.88 -0.11 -8.60
CA ARG A 6 -11.45 0.68 -9.70
C ARG A 6 -11.01 0.21 -11.09
N ASP A 7 -10.04 -0.71 -11.17
CA ASP A 7 -9.53 -1.27 -12.42
C ASP A 7 -10.55 -2.25 -13.00
N GLU A 8 -10.80 -2.16 -14.31
CA GLU A 8 -11.78 -2.99 -15.01
C GLU A 8 -11.40 -4.47 -14.97
N ARG A 9 -10.10 -4.80 -14.96
CA ARG A 9 -9.62 -6.19 -14.84
C ARG A 9 -9.99 -6.78 -13.49
N THR A 10 -9.83 -6.03 -12.41
CA THR A 10 -10.22 -6.49 -11.06
C THR A 10 -11.72 -6.75 -10.98
N ARG A 11 -12.55 -5.90 -11.60
CA ARG A 11 -14.00 -6.15 -11.67
C ARG A 11 -14.32 -7.39 -12.50
N HIS A 12 -13.65 -7.58 -13.64
CA HIS A 12 -13.84 -8.75 -14.50
C HIS A 12 -13.49 -10.07 -13.79
N GLU A 13 -12.34 -10.14 -13.09
CA GLU A 13 -11.95 -11.31 -12.30
C GLU A 13 -12.86 -11.57 -11.10
N LEU A 14 -13.51 -10.53 -10.58
CA LEU A 14 -14.53 -10.68 -9.53
C LEU A 14 -15.89 -11.13 -10.10
N SER A 15 -16.31 -10.65 -11.28
CA SER A 15 -17.52 -11.15 -11.96
C SER A 15 -17.39 -12.61 -12.38
N ASN A 16 -16.18 -13.06 -12.73
CA ASN A 16 -15.89 -14.48 -13.01
C ASN A 16 -16.01 -15.39 -11.77
N TRP A 17 -16.11 -14.82 -10.56
CA TRP A 17 -16.29 -15.55 -9.31
C TRP A 17 -17.74 -15.55 -8.82
N THR A 18 -18.49 -14.49 -9.11
CA THR A 18 -19.88 -14.29 -8.70
C THR A 18 -20.45 -13.05 -9.40
N ASP A 19 -21.75 -13.03 -9.69
CA ASP A 19 -22.36 -11.95 -10.49
C ASP A 19 -22.35 -10.58 -9.77
N ASP A 20 -22.60 -10.56 -8.45
CA ASP A 20 -22.66 -9.34 -7.64
C ASP A 20 -21.85 -9.46 -6.32
N PRO A 21 -20.51 -9.30 -6.36
CA PRO A 21 -19.64 -9.34 -5.18
C PRO A 21 -19.70 -8.04 -4.39
N ILE A 22 -19.92 -8.13 -3.08
CA ILE A 22 -19.76 -7.00 -2.16
C ILE A 22 -18.27 -6.72 -1.98
N ILE A 23 -17.84 -5.50 -2.26
CA ILE A 23 -16.44 -5.08 -2.12
C ILE A 23 -16.30 -4.16 -0.90
N LEU A 24 -15.56 -4.63 0.11
CA LEU A 24 -15.29 -3.90 1.35
C LEU A 24 -13.86 -3.36 1.36
N LEU A 25 -13.69 -2.09 1.72
CA LEU A 25 -12.42 -1.38 1.68
C LEU A 25 -12.05 -0.84 3.05
N HIS A 26 -10.81 -1.04 3.49
CA HIS A 26 -10.25 -0.27 4.60
C HIS A 26 -8.76 0.00 4.39
N PHE A 27 -8.33 1.22 4.70
CA PHE A 27 -6.95 1.65 4.52
C PHE A 27 -6.45 2.31 5.80
N LEU A 28 -5.59 1.60 6.52
CA LEU A 28 -4.84 2.15 7.65
C LEU A 28 -3.86 3.21 7.12
N TRP A 29 -3.56 4.20 7.97
CA TRP A 29 -2.60 5.25 7.65
C TRP A 29 -1.84 5.68 8.90
N ILE A 30 -0.51 5.51 8.89
CA ILE A 30 0.38 5.84 10.01
C ILE A 30 0.28 7.30 10.47
N SER A 31 -0.02 8.23 9.56
CA SER A 31 -0.21 9.65 9.86
C SER A 31 -1.61 10.00 10.37
N GLY A 32 -2.51 9.01 10.50
CA GLY A 32 -3.84 9.17 11.09
C GLY A 32 -3.80 9.31 12.62
N THR A 33 -4.99 9.50 13.21
CA THR A 33 -5.19 9.46 14.66
C THR A 33 -4.96 8.06 15.23
N LYS A 34 -4.84 7.90 16.56
CA LYS A 34 -4.77 6.57 17.19
C LYS A 34 -6.02 5.74 16.86
N ASP A 35 -7.19 6.36 16.90
CA ASP A 35 -8.47 5.75 16.51
C ASP A 35 -8.47 5.27 15.04
N GLN A 36 -7.95 6.05 14.09
CA GLN A 36 -7.83 5.65 12.68
C GLN A 36 -6.84 4.50 12.42
N ARG A 37 -6.01 4.13 13.40
CA ARG A 37 -5.12 2.97 13.36
C ARG A 37 -5.59 1.81 14.25
N SER A 38 -6.77 1.94 14.85
CA SER A 38 -7.32 0.95 15.78
C SER A 38 -8.08 -0.17 15.04
N MET A 39 -8.11 -1.34 15.68
CA MET A 39 -8.97 -2.46 15.28
C MET A 39 -10.46 -2.08 15.35
N HIS A 40 -10.84 -1.19 16.28
CA HIS A 40 -12.20 -0.66 16.37
C HIS A 40 -12.61 0.02 15.05
N LYS A 41 -11.82 0.97 14.50
CA LYS A 41 -12.19 1.61 13.21
C LYS A 41 -12.03 0.72 11.99
N VAL A 42 -11.16 -0.30 12.02
CA VAL A 42 -11.19 -1.37 11.00
C VAL A 42 -12.57 -2.04 10.99
N LEU A 43 -13.04 -2.51 12.14
CA LEU A 43 -14.34 -3.18 12.26
C LEU A 43 -15.51 -2.26 11.89
N CYS A 44 -15.57 -1.03 12.42
CA CYS A 44 -16.62 -0.07 12.10
C CYS A 44 -16.67 0.24 10.60
N SER A 45 -15.50 0.43 9.96
CA SER A 45 -15.40 0.68 8.53
C SER A 45 -15.88 -0.51 7.70
N LEU A 46 -15.54 -1.74 8.10
CA LEU A 46 -15.97 -2.95 7.39
C LEU A 46 -17.44 -3.30 7.63
N LEU A 47 -18.01 -2.92 8.77
CA LEU A 47 -19.44 -3.09 9.08
C LEU A 47 -20.32 -2.01 8.43
N TYR A 48 -19.87 -0.76 8.36
CA TYR A 48 -20.67 0.32 7.75
C TYR A 48 -20.98 0.08 6.26
N GLN A 49 -19.98 -0.37 5.49
CA GLN A 49 -20.10 -0.58 4.04
C GLN A 49 -21.21 -1.55 3.60
N PRO A 50 -21.39 -2.74 4.20
CA PRO A 50 -22.53 -3.60 3.86
C PRO A 50 -23.86 -3.05 4.37
N LEU A 51 -23.90 -2.34 5.49
CA LEU A 51 -25.13 -1.68 5.98
C LEU A 51 -25.59 -0.55 5.05
N GLU A 52 -24.65 0.18 4.43
CA GLU A 52 -24.93 1.19 3.40
C GLU A 52 -25.46 0.58 2.09
N GLN A 53 -25.22 -0.71 1.84
CA GLN A 53 -25.54 -1.41 0.59
C GLN A 53 -26.71 -2.40 0.70
N GLY A 54 -27.13 -2.76 1.91
CA GLY A 54 -28.08 -3.85 2.17
C GLY A 54 -29.43 -3.37 2.67
N ASP A 55 -30.42 -3.31 1.78
CA ASP A 55 -31.83 -3.07 2.14
C ASP A 55 -32.32 -4.12 3.15
N GLY A 56 -32.89 -3.67 4.28
CA GLY A 56 -33.41 -4.53 5.35
C GLY A 56 -32.36 -5.24 6.22
N LEU A 57 -31.06 -5.14 5.91
CA LEU A 57 -30.00 -5.75 6.73
C LEU A 57 -29.93 -5.11 8.13
N VAL A 58 -30.14 -3.80 8.21
CA VAL A 58 -30.21 -3.07 9.49
C VAL A 58 -31.32 -3.65 10.37
N ASP A 59 -32.52 -3.83 9.83
CA ASP A 59 -33.68 -4.34 10.57
C ASP A 59 -33.44 -5.76 11.11
N GLN A 60 -32.85 -6.64 10.29
CA GLN A 60 -32.48 -8.00 10.68
C GLN A 60 -31.48 -8.01 11.85
N LEU A 61 -30.46 -7.14 11.81
CA LEU A 61 -29.45 -7.06 12.86
C LEU A 61 -30.02 -6.45 14.15
N THR A 62 -30.89 -5.43 14.05
CA THR A 62 -31.59 -4.83 15.20
C THR A 62 -32.47 -5.87 15.91
N LEU A 63 -33.20 -6.70 15.17
CA LEU A 63 -33.99 -7.80 15.75
C LEU A 63 -33.12 -8.85 16.49
N GLN A 64 -31.87 -9.04 16.08
CA GLN A 64 -30.97 -10.03 16.66
C GLN A 64 -30.13 -9.47 17.82
N PHE A 65 -29.80 -8.18 17.81
CA PHE A 65 -28.90 -7.54 18.75
C PHE A 65 -29.60 -6.41 19.50
N SER A 66 -30.29 -6.76 20.59
CA SER A 66 -31.04 -5.80 21.42
C SER A 66 -30.22 -4.66 22.03
N PHE A 67 -28.88 -4.75 22.03
CA PHE A 67 -28.04 -3.63 22.44
C PHE A 67 -28.00 -2.50 21.41
N LEU A 68 -28.38 -2.75 20.14
CA LEU A 68 -28.41 -1.73 19.09
C LEU A 68 -29.43 -0.62 19.38
N ASP A 69 -30.57 -0.97 20.00
CA ASP A 69 -31.63 -0.03 20.41
C ASP A 69 -31.19 0.99 21.47
N HIS A 70 -30.01 0.80 22.07
CA HIS A 70 -29.52 1.60 23.19
C HIS A 70 -28.18 2.30 22.91
N ARG A 71 -27.67 2.22 21.67
CA ARG A 71 -26.35 2.74 21.28
C ARG A 71 -26.47 3.84 20.24
N SER A 72 -26.38 5.09 20.68
CA SER A 72 -26.48 6.28 19.83
C SER A 72 -25.21 6.58 19.01
N HIS A 73 -24.04 6.23 19.54
CA HIS A 73 -22.74 6.51 18.90
C HIS A 73 -21.92 5.24 18.68
N VAL A 74 -21.22 5.17 17.53
CA VAL A 74 -20.35 4.05 17.15
C VAL A 74 -19.24 3.81 18.17
N ASP A 75 -18.70 4.88 18.77
CA ASP A 75 -17.61 4.80 19.76
C ASP A 75 -18.06 4.17 21.09
N GLU A 76 -19.36 3.97 21.31
CA GLU A 76 -19.90 3.22 22.46
C GLU A 76 -19.79 1.70 22.29
N TRP A 77 -19.54 1.21 21.08
CA TRP A 77 -19.49 -0.22 20.77
C TRP A 77 -18.09 -0.80 21.00
N SER A 78 -18.01 -1.92 21.73
CA SER A 78 -16.78 -2.68 21.89
C SER A 78 -16.37 -3.38 20.59
N LYS A 79 -15.07 -3.67 20.46
CA LYS A 79 -14.52 -4.49 19.37
C LYS A 79 -15.21 -5.87 19.29
N THR A 80 -15.63 -6.43 20.42
CA THR A 80 -16.34 -7.71 20.48
C THR A 80 -17.73 -7.61 19.85
N GLU A 81 -18.53 -6.61 20.23
CA GLU A 81 -19.85 -6.35 19.66
C GLU A 81 -19.74 -6.08 18.15
N LEU A 82 -18.85 -5.16 17.73
CA LEU A 82 -18.61 -4.84 16.32
C LEU A 82 -18.20 -6.06 15.49
N ARG A 83 -17.34 -6.92 16.02
CA ARG A 83 -16.92 -8.16 15.34
C ARG A 83 -18.08 -9.15 15.24
N GLN A 84 -18.92 -9.26 16.26
CA GLN A 84 -20.10 -10.13 16.24
C GLN A 84 -21.13 -9.66 15.21
N VAL A 85 -21.46 -8.37 15.20
CA VAL A 85 -22.41 -7.77 14.24
C VAL A 85 -21.84 -7.83 12.81
N LEU A 86 -20.52 -7.61 12.62
CA LEU A 86 -19.87 -7.78 11.30
C LEU A 86 -20.00 -9.21 10.77
N TRP A 87 -19.73 -10.23 11.59
CA TRP A 87 -19.87 -11.62 11.16
C TRP A 87 -21.32 -12.00 10.83
N GLU A 88 -22.29 -11.44 11.56
CA GLU A 88 -23.70 -11.66 11.26
C GLU A 88 -24.15 -10.95 9.99
N ALA A 89 -23.73 -9.69 9.80
CA ALA A 89 -23.94 -8.96 8.56
C ALA A 89 -23.39 -9.74 7.36
N ILE A 90 -22.17 -10.25 7.46
CA ILE A 90 -21.53 -11.10 6.44
C ILE A 90 -22.35 -12.35 6.11
N ARG A 91 -22.97 -12.99 7.11
CA ARG A 91 -23.83 -14.17 6.90
C ARG A 91 -25.16 -13.83 6.21
N ASN A 92 -25.81 -12.76 6.66
CA ASN A 92 -27.17 -12.41 6.23
C ASN A 92 -27.24 -11.76 4.83
N LEU A 93 -26.11 -11.30 4.29
CA LEU A 93 -26.05 -10.66 2.96
C LEU A 93 -26.30 -11.62 1.78
N ASP A 94 -26.18 -12.94 1.97
CA ASP A 94 -26.23 -14.01 0.94
C ASP A 94 -25.45 -13.68 -0.36
N LYS A 95 -24.34 -12.96 -0.21
CA LYS A 95 -23.46 -12.52 -1.30
C LYS A 95 -22.01 -12.85 -0.99
N ARG A 96 -21.23 -13.05 -2.05
CA ARG A 96 -19.78 -13.23 -1.95
C ARG A 96 -19.10 -11.91 -1.62
N ILE A 97 -18.12 -11.94 -0.72
CA ILE A 97 -17.46 -10.74 -0.20
C ILE A 97 -15.98 -10.73 -0.59
N CYS A 98 -15.52 -9.61 -1.13
CA CYS A 98 -14.11 -9.32 -1.35
C CYS A 98 -13.65 -8.14 -0.49
N ILE A 99 -12.62 -8.34 0.33
CA ILE A 99 -12.09 -7.32 1.25
C ILE A 99 -10.70 -6.87 0.78
N PHE A 100 -10.51 -5.56 0.64
CA PHE A 100 -9.22 -4.94 0.36
C PHE A 100 -8.72 -4.16 1.59
N LEU A 101 -7.58 -4.60 2.16
CA LEU A 101 -6.94 -3.96 3.30
C LEU A 101 -5.55 -3.43 2.91
N ASN A 102 -5.23 -2.19 3.30
CA ASN A 102 -3.92 -1.58 3.05
C ASN A 102 -3.31 -1.04 4.35
N GLY A 103 -2.00 -1.21 4.51
CA GLY A 103 -1.23 -0.71 5.65
C GLY A 103 -1.40 -1.57 6.90
N LEU A 104 -1.47 -2.91 6.78
CA LEU A 104 -1.66 -3.79 7.96
C LEU A 104 -0.52 -3.62 8.99
N ASP A 105 0.68 -3.21 8.55
CA ASP A 105 1.81 -2.88 9.43
C ASP A 105 1.61 -1.60 10.24
N GLU A 106 0.63 -0.77 9.87
CA GLU A 106 0.32 0.54 10.47
C GLU A 106 -0.81 0.48 11.52
N VAL A 107 -1.30 -0.72 11.87
CA VAL A 107 -2.21 -0.94 13.02
C VAL A 107 -1.50 -0.62 14.33
N ASP A 108 -2.23 -0.05 15.29
CA ASP A 108 -1.68 0.32 16.60
C ASP A 108 -1.20 -0.91 17.41
N GLY A 109 -0.17 -0.72 18.23
CA GLY A 109 0.55 -1.82 18.89
C GLY A 109 -0.32 -2.62 19.87
N GLU A 110 -1.27 -1.94 20.53
CA GLU A 110 -2.21 -2.53 21.48
C GLU A 110 -3.21 -3.50 20.79
N ASP A 111 -3.54 -3.24 19.52
CA ASP A 111 -4.54 -3.99 18.75
C ASP A 111 -3.93 -5.10 17.87
N ARG A 112 -2.61 -5.08 17.68
CA ARG A 112 -1.89 -5.85 16.65
C ARG A 112 -2.13 -7.37 16.70
N VAL A 113 -2.17 -7.94 17.90
CA VAL A 113 -2.43 -9.39 18.11
C VAL A 113 -3.88 -9.77 17.77
N GLU A 114 -4.83 -8.89 18.09
CA GLU A 114 -6.24 -9.08 17.74
C GLU A 114 -6.46 -8.94 16.24
N PHE A 115 -5.84 -7.93 15.63
CA PHE A 115 -5.86 -7.71 14.19
C PHE A 115 -5.30 -8.91 13.41
N HIS A 116 -4.15 -9.46 13.83
CA HIS A 116 -3.59 -10.68 13.23
C HIS A 116 -4.52 -11.89 13.35
N ARG A 117 -5.23 -12.03 14.48
CA ARG A 117 -6.26 -13.08 14.64
C ARG A 117 -7.42 -12.86 13.68
N PHE A 118 -7.91 -11.63 13.55
CA PHE A 118 -9.00 -11.30 12.62
C PHE A 118 -8.63 -11.56 11.15
N ILE A 119 -7.40 -11.25 10.71
CA ILE A 119 -6.92 -11.63 9.37
C ILE A 119 -6.95 -13.14 9.17
N LYS A 120 -6.55 -13.92 10.18
CA LYS A 120 -6.63 -15.38 10.14
C LYS A 120 -8.08 -15.87 10.09
N ASP A 121 -8.98 -15.28 10.88
CA ASP A 121 -10.40 -15.62 10.91
C ASP A 121 -11.06 -15.36 9.53
N LEU A 122 -10.74 -14.22 8.88
CA LEU A 122 -11.18 -13.90 7.51
C LEU A 122 -10.70 -14.93 6.48
N LEU A 123 -9.44 -15.36 6.56
CA LEU A 123 -8.88 -16.39 5.66
C LEU A 123 -9.47 -17.80 5.89
N GLN A 124 -10.19 -18.01 6.99
CA GLN A 124 -10.82 -19.28 7.37
C GLN A 124 -12.36 -19.23 7.28
N ALA A 125 -12.91 -18.10 6.85
CA ALA A 125 -14.35 -17.86 6.77
C ALA A 125 -15.06 -18.80 5.77
N GLN A 126 -16.31 -19.13 6.09
CA GLN A 126 -17.24 -19.81 5.19
C GLN A 126 -18.60 -19.08 5.22
N PRO A 127 -19.19 -18.73 4.05
CA PRO A 127 -18.65 -18.89 2.70
C PRO A 127 -17.33 -18.12 2.48
N GLU A 128 -16.53 -18.58 1.51
CA GLU A 128 -15.21 -17.99 1.21
C GLU A 128 -15.26 -16.47 1.02
N ILE A 129 -14.38 -15.77 1.73
CA ILE A 129 -14.11 -14.33 1.58
C ILE A 129 -12.80 -14.15 0.81
N LYS A 130 -12.84 -13.43 -0.32
CA LYS A 130 -11.62 -13.07 -1.07
C LYS A 130 -10.90 -11.92 -0.39
N LEU A 131 -9.68 -12.14 0.08
CA LEU A 131 -8.89 -11.14 0.81
C LEU A 131 -7.70 -10.64 -0.03
N CYS A 132 -7.60 -9.32 -0.21
CA CYS A 132 -6.47 -8.65 -0.86
C CYS A 132 -5.80 -7.69 0.13
N VAL A 133 -4.55 -7.97 0.51
CA VAL A 133 -3.81 -7.23 1.55
C VAL A 133 -2.53 -6.60 1.02
N ALA A 134 -2.14 -5.44 1.58
CA ALA A 134 -0.83 -4.82 1.39
C ALA A 134 -0.28 -4.27 2.73
N SER A 135 0.98 -4.57 3.03
CA SER A 135 1.59 -4.33 4.34
C SER A 135 3.11 -4.45 4.26
N ARG A 136 3.89 -3.57 4.90
CA ARG A 136 5.35 -3.76 4.95
C ARG A 136 5.71 -5.13 5.54
N PRO A 137 6.84 -5.75 5.13
CA PRO A 137 7.19 -7.11 5.52
C PRO A 137 7.19 -7.32 7.03
N GLU A 138 6.35 -8.26 7.49
CA GLU A 138 6.15 -8.52 8.92
C GLU A 138 6.07 -10.03 9.20
N VAL A 139 6.87 -10.53 10.14
CA VAL A 139 7.00 -11.97 10.41
C VAL A 139 5.67 -12.66 10.79
N PRO A 140 4.80 -12.08 11.64
CA PRO A 140 3.46 -12.63 11.90
C PRO A 140 2.56 -12.72 10.67
N LEU A 141 2.49 -11.65 9.85
CA LEU A 141 1.66 -11.64 8.63
C LEU A 141 2.17 -12.66 7.61
N GLU A 142 3.50 -12.78 7.44
CA GLU A 142 4.12 -13.80 6.59
C GLU A 142 3.84 -15.23 7.09
N ARG A 143 3.73 -15.46 8.40
CA ARG A 143 3.31 -16.76 8.97
C ARG A 143 1.83 -17.07 8.74
N ILE A 144 0.97 -16.06 8.73
CA ILE A 144 -0.49 -16.21 8.57
C ILE A 144 -0.86 -16.38 7.08
N ALA A 145 -0.47 -15.42 6.24
CA ALA A 145 -0.87 -15.35 4.84
C ALA A 145 0.14 -16.01 3.89
N GLY A 146 1.44 -15.96 4.20
CA GLY A 146 2.52 -16.29 3.24
C GLY A 146 2.64 -17.75 2.79
N ARG A 147 1.82 -18.66 3.35
CA ARG A 147 1.67 -20.06 2.90
C ARG A 147 0.37 -20.35 2.14
N VAL A 148 -0.61 -19.46 2.24
CA VAL A 148 -1.99 -19.68 1.75
C VAL A 148 -2.32 -18.72 0.61
N CYS A 149 -1.83 -17.48 0.69
CA CYS A 149 -2.08 -16.43 -0.28
C CYS A 149 -0.93 -16.33 -1.30
N PRO A 150 -1.23 -16.20 -2.61
CA PRO A 150 -0.26 -15.71 -3.59
C PRO A 150 0.28 -14.35 -3.17
N LYS A 151 1.58 -14.10 -3.40
CA LYS A 151 2.24 -12.84 -3.04
C LYS A 151 3.23 -12.39 -4.09
N PHE A 152 3.44 -11.08 -4.16
CA PHE A 152 4.44 -10.40 -4.98
C PHE A 152 5.05 -9.25 -4.17
N ARG A 153 6.10 -8.62 -4.70
CA ARG A 153 6.83 -7.52 -4.05
C ARG A 153 6.97 -6.36 -5.03
N LEU A 154 6.83 -5.12 -4.55
CA LEU A 154 6.90 -3.94 -5.43
C LEU A 154 8.25 -3.82 -6.13
N GLN A 155 9.34 -4.06 -5.40
CA GLN A 155 10.71 -3.95 -5.91
C GLN A 155 11.00 -4.95 -7.05
N ASP A 156 10.33 -6.10 -7.07
CA ASP A 156 10.52 -7.11 -8.12
C ASP A 156 9.77 -6.69 -9.39
N LEU A 157 8.60 -6.05 -9.26
CA LEU A 157 7.78 -5.57 -10.38
C LEU A 157 8.26 -4.24 -10.97
N THR A 158 8.73 -3.31 -10.14
CA THR A 158 9.17 -1.96 -10.55
C THR A 158 10.60 -1.91 -11.05
N ARG A 159 11.38 -3.00 -10.91
CA ARG A 159 12.81 -3.05 -11.28
C ARG A 159 13.09 -2.60 -12.72
N ILE A 160 12.24 -3.00 -13.67
CA ILE A 160 12.41 -2.68 -15.10
C ILE A 160 12.13 -1.19 -15.33
N ASP A 161 10.99 -0.69 -14.85
CA ASP A 161 10.61 0.71 -15.03
C ASP A 161 11.59 1.68 -14.34
N ILE A 162 12.14 1.30 -13.17
CA ILE A 162 13.20 2.05 -12.49
C ILE A 162 14.49 2.02 -13.31
N SER A 163 14.88 0.86 -13.86
CA SER A 163 16.06 0.75 -14.74
C SER A 163 15.95 1.68 -15.95
N MET A 164 14.77 1.73 -16.59
CA MET A 164 14.50 2.62 -17.71
C MET A 164 14.59 4.10 -17.30
N ALA A 165 13.88 4.49 -16.23
CA ALA A 165 13.89 5.88 -15.75
C ALA A 165 15.30 6.38 -15.37
N VAL A 166 16.14 5.53 -14.77
CA VAL A 166 17.53 5.88 -14.44
C VAL A 166 18.40 5.92 -15.69
N ARG A 167 18.24 4.98 -16.64
CA ARG A 167 19.01 4.96 -17.89
C ARG A 167 18.71 6.20 -18.75
N ASP A 168 17.45 6.60 -18.85
CA ASP A 168 17.06 7.81 -19.58
C ASP A 168 17.56 9.08 -18.87
N PHE A 169 17.49 9.13 -17.54
CA PHE A 169 18.15 10.20 -16.77
C PHE A 169 19.66 10.29 -17.05
N LEU A 170 20.38 9.15 -17.10
CA LEU A 170 21.83 9.14 -17.34
C LEU A 170 22.20 9.55 -18.77
N ARG A 171 21.35 9.25 -19.77
CA ARG A 171 21.48 9.78 -21.14
C ARG A 171 21.34 11.30 -21.17
N ASP A 172 20.30 11.85 -20.54
CA ASP A 172 20.09 13.30 -20.43
C ASP A 172 21.18 14.00 -19.58
N PHE A 173 21.74 13.29 -18.61
CA PHE A 173 22.81 13.76 -17.73
C PHE A 173 24.20 13.67 -18.37
N SER A 174 24.37 12.89 -19.45
CA SER A 174 25.68 12.61 -20.05
C SER A 174 26.40 13.90 -20.42
N LEU A 175 27.40 14.23 -19.60
CA LEU A 175 28.42 15.22 -19.90
C LEU A 175 29.00 14.87 -21.27
N SER A 176 29.11 15.86 -22.14
CA SER A 176 29.60 15.71 -23.50
C SER A 176 31.06 15.26 -23.50
N ASP A 177 31.30 13.94 -23.47
CA ASP A 177 32.64 13.36 -23.49
C ASP A 177 32.78 12.34 -24.63
N THR A 178 33.86 12.51 -25.39
CA THR A 178 33.99 12.03 -26.77
C THR A 178 34.76 10.72 -26.85
N GLY A 179 34.06 9.65 -27.22
CA GLY A 179 34.61 8.49 -27.96
C GLY A 179 35.60 7.54 -27.27
N ILE A 180 36.33 7.96 -26.24
CA ILE A 180 37.50 7.20 -25.73
C ILE A 180 37.14 6.27 -24.56
N ASN A 181 36.09 6.56 -23.78
CA ASN A 181 35.74 5.83 -22.54
C ASN A 181 34.36 5.14 -22.55
N ALA A 182 33.75 4.91 -23.73
CA ALA A 182 32.37 4.41 -23.85
C ALA A 182 32.07 3.17 -22.97
N ASN A 183 32.87 2.10 -23.10
CA ASN A 183 32.66 0.86 -22.34
C ASN A 183 32.81 1.04 -20.82
N LYS A 184 33.68 1.95 -20.37
CA LYS A 184 33.86 2.27 -18.94
C LYS A 184 32.66 3.05 -18.41
N ASN A 185 32.16 4.01 -19.18
CA ASN A 185 30.99 4.79 -18.82
C ASN A 185 29.73 3.93 -18.78
N GLU A 186 29.59 2.95 -19.69
CA GLU A 186 28.48 1.99 -19.69
C GLU A 186 28.47 1.11 -18.42
N ALA A 187 29.63 0.59 -18.01
CA ALA A 187 29.75 -0.16 -16.75
C ALA A 187 29.33 0.67 -15.52
N ILE A 188 29.79 1.93 -15.42
CA ILE A 188 29.40 2.83 -14.31
C ILE A 188 27.90 3.18 -14.38
N CYS A 189 27.32 3.34 -15.58
CA CYS A 189 25.88 3.52 -15.74
C CYS A 189 25.09 2.34 -15.19
N ASP A 190 25.49 1.10 -15.49
CA ASP A 190 24.83 -0.09 -14.96
C ASP A 190 25.06 -0.26 -13.44
N GLU A 191 26.21 0.15 -12.88
CA GLU A 191 26.39 0.24 -11.43
C GLU A 191 25.43 1.24 -10.78
N ILE A 192 25.28 2.44 -11.35
CA ILE A 192 24.32 3.47 -10.87
C ILE A 192 22.88 2.94 -10.94
N ILE A 193 22.51 2.28 -12.05
CA ILE A 193 21.19 1.68 -12.24
C ILE A 193 20.92 0.62 -11.16
N ASN A 194 21.84 -0.31 -10.94
CA ASN A 194 21.68 -1.36 -9.92
C ASN A 194 21.65 -0.78 -8.50
N LEU A 195 22.47 0.24 -8.20
CA LEU A 195 22.48 0.93 -6.92
C LEU A 195 21.14 1.63 -6.64
N VAL A 196 20.57 2.32 -7.63
CA VAL A 196 19.26 2.98 -7.51
C VAL A 196 18.14 1.96 -7.37
N ILE A 197 18.17 0.86 -8.12
CA ILE A 197 17.21 -0.25 -7.98
C ILE A 197 17.21 -0.79 -6.54
N ASP A 198 18.36 -1.22 -6.01
CA ASP A 198 18.44 -1.76 -4.65
C ASP A 198 17.96 -0.75 -3.60
N ARG A 199 18.42 0.51 -3.69
CA ARG A 199 18.16 1.52 -2.65
C ARG A 199 16.79 2.17 -2.73
N SER A 200 16.10 2.03 -3.86
CA SER A 200 14.71 2.48 -4.00
C SER A 200 13.72 1.65 -3.19
N GLU A 201 14.03 0.37 -2.94
CA GLU A 201 13.08 -0.62 -2.42
C GLU A 201 11.77 -0.67 -3.24
N GLY A 202 11.86 -0.40 -4.55
CA GLY A 202 10.72 -0.29 -5.48
C GLY A 202 9.98 1.05 -5.43
N VAL A 203 10.37 1.98 -4.55
CA VAL A 203 9.65 3.23 -4.32
C VAL A 203 10.06 4.32 -5.31
N PHE A 204 9.26 4.51 -6.37
CA PHE A 204 9.45 5.55 -7.38
C PHE A 204 9.65 6.97 -6.84
N LEU A 205 9.01 7.33 -5.73
CA LEU A 205 9.22 8.62 -5.08
C LEU A 205 10.67 8.81 -4.62
N TRP A 206 11.31 7.76 -4.12
CA TRP A 206 12.73 7.80 -3.74
C TRP A 206 13.59 8.03 -4.98
N VAL A 207 13.37 7.25 -6.04
CA VAL A 207 14.08 7.39 -7.33
C VAL A 207 13.97 8.83 -7.85
N HIS A 208 12.76 9.39 -7.92
CA HIS A 208 12.55 10.78 -8.35
C HIS A 208 13.32 11.79 -7.48
N LEU A 209 13.29 11.65 -6.16
CA LEU A 209 14.00 12.55 -5.24
C LEU A 209 15.53 12.46 -5.40
N VAL A 210 16.06 11.25 -5.61
CA VAL A 210 17.49 11.01 -5.86
C VAL A 210 17.93 11.62 -7.19
N LEU A 211 17.27 11.27 -8.29
CA LEU A 211 17.62 11.79 -9.62
C LEU A 211 17.50 13.32 -9.69
N ARG A 212 16.45 13.90 -9.07
CA ARG A 212 16.32 15.35 -8.93
C ARG A 212 17.43 15.98 -8.10
N ARG A 213 17.90 15.33 -7.02
CA ARG A 213 19.02 15.82 -6.21
C ARG A 213 20.34 15.80 -6.99
N ILE A 214 20.57 14.78 -7.81
CA ILE A 214 21.73 14.71 -8.71
C ILE A 214 21.62 15.81 -9.79
N HIS A 215 20.46 15.96 -10.44
CA HIS A 215 20.20 17.00 -11.45
C HIS A 215 20.48 18.41 -10.92
N ASN A 216 19.95 18.75 -9.75
CA ASN A 216 20.15 20.05 -9.12
C ASN A 216 21.63 20.32 -8.74
N GLY A 217 22.44 19.27 -8.58
CA GLY A 217 23.86 19.36 -8.24
C GLY A 217 24.80 19.29 -9.45
N ARG A 218 24.28 19.19 -10.69
CA ARG A 218 25.06 18.84 -11.90
C ARG A 218 26.28 19.71 -12.16
N GLU A 219 26.21 21.01 -11.85
CA GLU A 219 27.32 21.97 -12.03
C GLU A 219 28.56 21.64 -11.19
N THR A 220 28.41 20.80 -10.16
CA THR A 220 29.48 20.34 -9.26
C THR A 220 29.86 18.87 -9.48
N ILE A 221 29.35 18.22 -10.53
CA ILE A 221 29.58 16.80 -10.82
C ILE A 221 30.38 16.70 -12.12
N GLY A 222 31.65 16.33 -12.00
CA GLY A 222 32.56 16.20 -13.15
C GLY A 222 32.61 14.80 -13.79
N SER A 223 32.04 13.76 -13.16
CA SER A 223 32.05 12.40 -13.69
C SER A 223 30.89 11.53 -13.18
N LEU A 224 30.66 10.39 -13.85
CA LEU A 224 29.70 9.38 -13.40
C LEU A 224 30.11 8.71 -12.07
N ASP A 225 31.41 8.56 -11.77
CA ASP A 225 31.88 8.09 -10.46
C ASP A 225 31.39 9.00 -9.32
N GLU A 226 31.33 10.32 -9.54
CA GLU A 226 30.83 11.26 -8.55
C GLU A 226 29.29 11.22 -8.44
N VAL A 227 28.56 10.86 -9.51
CA VAL A 227 27.13 10.52 -9.41
C VAL A 227 26.93 9.30 -8.51
N LEU A 228 27.68 8.21 -8.76
CA LEU A 228 27.63 6.98 -7.98
C LEU A 228 27.89 7.27 -6.49
N ARG A 229 29.02 7.88 -6.16
CA ARG A 229 29.38 8.27 -4.76
C ARG A 229 28.36 9.16 -4.09
N ARG A 230 27.67 10.05 -4.84
CA ARG A 230 26.61 10.90 -4.27
C ARG A 230 25.39 10.08 -3.92
N ILE A 231 24.98 9.14 -4.77
CA ILE A 231 23.87 8.22 -4.51
C ILE A 231 24.22 7.26 -3.35
N GLU A 232 25.46 6.80 -3.25
CA GLU A 232 25.96 5.97 -2.14
C GLU A 232 25.83 6.63 -0.76
N LYS A 233 25.88 7.96 -0.71
CA LYS A 233 25.70 8.76 0.52
C LYS A 233 24.22 9.05 0.84
N LEU A 234 23.28 8.69 -0.03
CA LEU A 234 21.85 8.89 0.21
C LEU A 234 21.25 7.73 1.01
N PRO A 235 20.35 8.02 1.97
CA PRO A 235 19.70 6.98 2.75
C PRO A 235 18.79 6.10 1.87
N LYS A 236 18.77 4.80 2.15
CA LYS A 236 17.89 3.81 1.49
C LYS A 236 16.42 4.04 1.87
N GLY A 237 15.53 3.95 0.87
CA GLY A 237 14.08 4.12 1.03
C GLY A 237 13.63 5.52 1.46
N VAL A 238 12.33 5.82 1.34
CA VAL A 238 11.78 7.15 1.67
C VAL A 238 11.84 7.46 3.18
N ILE A 239 11.66 6.45 4.04
CA ILE A 239 11.53 6.63 5.51
C ILE A 239 12.81 7.21 6.14
N CYS A 240 13.98 6.86 5.60
CA CYS A 240 15.25 7.35 6.10
C CYS A 240 15.60 8.77 5.58
N THR A 241 14.96 9.24 4.50
CA THR A 241 15.12 10.62 3.98
C THR A 241 14.43 11.65 4.88
N THR A 242 13.26 11.32 5.44
CA THR A 242 12.44 12.28 6.20
C THR A 242 12.99 12.60 7.59
N ARG A 243 13.79 11.71 8.19
CA ARG A 243 14.49 11.99 9.47
C ARG A 243 15.64 12.99 9.34
N HIS A 244 16.16 13.23 8.13
CA HIS A 244 17.34 14.07 7.90
C HIS A 244 17.06 15.40 7.17
N GLY A 245 15.79 15.71 6.84
CA GLY A 245 15.41 16.89 6.07
C GLY A 245 14.44 17.83 6.80
N LYS A 246 14.92 19.01 7.23
CA LYS A 246 14.07 20.09 7.80
C LYS A 246 13.14 20.76 6.76
N ASP A 247 13.16 20.34 5.51
CA ASP A 247 12.45 20.99 4.39
C ASP A 247 11.07 20.39 4.03
N ALA A 248 10.60 19.36 4.75
CA ALA A 248 9.31 18.73 4.48
C ALA A 248 8.10 19.70 4.52
N ALA A 249 8.22 20.83 5.23
CA ALA A 249 7.19 21.85 5.31
C ALA A 249 7.01 22.69 4.02
N LYS A 250 8.02 22.73 3.12
CA LYS A 250 8.09 23.75 2.04
C LYS A 250 7.51 23.31 0.68
N MET A 251 7.22 22.03 0.49
CA MET A 251 6.71 21.47 -0.79
C MET A 251 5.18 21.29 -0.89
N ARG A 252 4.39 21.97 -0.05
CA ARG A 252 2.91 21.81 0.00
C ARG A 252 2.11 22.38 -1.19
N LYS A 253 2.77 22.78 -2.28
CA LYS A 253 2.12 23.29 -3.51
C LYS A 253 2.89 22.78 -4.74
N THR A 254 2.27 21.95 -5.59
CA THR A 254 1.83 22.23 -6.99
C THR A 254 1.45 20.91 -7.71
N THR A 255 0.42 20.98 -8.57
CA THR A 255 0.03 20.03 -9.64
C THR A 255 -0.68 18.71 -9.31
N VAL A 256 -1.92 18.62 -9.80
CA VAL A 256 -2.76 17.42 -9.94
C VAL A 256 -3.04 17.18 -11.43
N ARG A 257 -2.85 15.96 -11.97
CA ARG A 257 -3.69 15.30 -13.02
C ARG A 257 -3.10 13.96 -13.54
N ARG A 258 -3.91 12.86 -13.44
CA ARG A 258 -4.16 11.70 -14.36
C ARG A 258 -2.99 11.13 -15.23
N ARG A 259 -2.77 9.80 -15.44
CA ARG A 259 -3.65 8.59 -15.50
C ARG A 259 -2.80 7.27 -15.56
N ARG A 260 -3.35 6.09 -15.14
CA ARG A 260 -2.86 4.67 -15.32
C ARG A 260 -1.54 4.28 -14.56
N ILE A 261 -1.23 3.05 -14.07
CA ILE A 261 -1.89 1.72 -14.03
C ILE A 261 -1.33 0.78 -12.88
N THR A 262 -2.16 -0.08 -12.28
CA THR A 262 -1.94 -1.29 -11.40
C THR A 262 -1.00 -1.40 -10.15
N PHE A 263 -0.73 -2.64 -9.68
CA PHE A 263 -0.86 -3.12 -8.29
C PHE A 263 0.27 -2.76 -7.32
N SER A 264 -0.18 -2.59 -6.08
CA SER A 264 0.58 -2.38 -4.84
C SER A 264 -0.27 -3.02 -3.71
N TRP A 265 0.29 -3.64 -2.66
CA TRP A 265 1.70 -3.63 -2.19
C TRP A 265 2.37 -2.26 -2.32
#